data_AF-A0A916PYN1-F1
#
_entry.id   AF-A0A916PYN1-F1
#
_cell.length_a   1.000
_cell.length_b   1.000
_cell.length_c   1.000
_cell.angle_alpha   90.00
_cell.angle_beta   90.00
_cell.angle_gamma   90.00
#
_symmetry.space_group_name_H-M   'P 1'
#
loop_
_entity.id
_entity.type
_entity.pdbx_description
1 polymer ?
#
loop_
_entity_poly.entity_id
_entity_poly.type
_entity_poly.pdbx_seq_one_letter_code
_entity_poly.pdbx_strand_id
1 'polypeptide(L)' 'MLIDQVKPHIERYIKQSEHQWLFIEYYHLDDRFMLSSIDVEVSLADLYENIEF' A
#
# COMPACT_ATOMS: atom_id res chain seq x y z
N MET A 1 -19.92 19.42 1.92
CA MET A 1 -19.08 18.59 1.03
C MET A 1 -18.74 17.33 1.79
N LEU A 2 -19.25 16.18 1.36
CA LEU A 2 -18.81 14.89 1.89
C LEU A 2 -17.49 14.58 1.18
N ILE A 3 -16.37 14.65 1.89
CA ILE A 3 -15.12 14.11 1.39
C ILE A 3 -15.24 12.62 1.60
N ASP A 4 -15.47 11.90 0.51
CA ASP A 4 -15.51 10.44 0.47
C ASP A 4 -14.10 9.92 0.84
N GLN A 5 -13.87 9.73 2.14
CA GLN A 5 -12.59 9.31 2.73
C GLN A 5 -12.38 7.79 2.62
N VAL A 6 -13.29 7.08 1.97
CA VAL A 6 -13.29 5.62 1.88
C VAL A 6 -12.62 5.16 0.59
N LYS A 7 -11.46 5.74 0.29
CA LYS A 7 -10.64 5.29 -0.83
C LYS A 7 -9.50 4.43 -0.30
N PRO A 8 -9.29 3.22 -0.86
CA PRO A 8 -8.13 2.41 -0.52
C PRO A 8 -6.88 3.22 -0.85
N HIS A 9 -6.09 3.49 0.18
CA HIS A 9 -4.87 4.27 0.10
C HIS A 9 -3.84 3.58 0.96
N ILE A 10 -2.77 3.10 0.33
CA ILE A 10 -1.63 2.52 1.03
C ILE A 10 -0.39 3.37 0.78
N GLU A 11 0.21 3.78 1.89
CA GLU A 11 1.50 4.45 1.94
C GLU A 11 2.59 3.45 2.30
N ARG A 12 3.56 3.27 1.41
CA ARG A 12 4.70 2.38 1.65
C ARG A 12 5.99 3.19 1.78
N TYR A 13 6.72 2.91 2.86
CA TYR A 13 8.03 3.49 3.13
C TYR A 13 9.09 2.39 3.13
N ILE A 14 10.02 2.45 2.19
CA ILE A 14 11.13 1.49 2.08
C ILE A 14 12.43 2.22 2.43
N LYS A 15 13.13 1.75 3.46
CA LYS A 15 14.44 2.28 3.84
C LYS A 15 15.48 1.86 2.81
N GLN A 16 16.06 2.82 2.09
CA GLN A 16 17.07 2.56 1.06
C GLN A 16 18.49 2.82 1.59
N SER A 17 18.70 3.87 2.39
CA SER A 17 20.00 4.26 2.94
C SER A 17 19.83 5.21 4.14
N GLU A 18 20.92 5.66 4.76
CA GLU A 18 20.85 6.71 5.78
C GLU A 18 20.10 7.94 5.24
N HIS A 19 19.04 8.34 5.93
CA HIS A 19 18.16 9.45 5.57
C HIS A 19 17.46 9.33 4.20
N GLN A 20 17.47 8.16 3.56
CA GLN A 20 16.82 7.93 2.27
C GLN A 20 15.72 6.89 2.40
N TRP A 21 14.50 7.32 2.10
CA TRP A 21 13.31 6.50 2.08
C TRP A 21 12.66 6.60 0.72
N LEU A 22 12.35 5.45 0.13
CA LEU A 22 11.51 5.38 -1.04
C LEU A 22 10.06 5.38 -0.57
N PHE A 23 9.31 6.39 -0.98
CA PHE A 23 7.88 6.52 -0.72
C PHE A 23 7.11 6.10 -1.96
N ILE A 24 6.15 5.20 -1.79
CA ILE A 24 5.29 4.71 -2.86
C ILE A 24 3.85 4.72 -2.35
N GLU A 25 2.96 5.33 -3.12
CA GLU A 25 1.54 5.38 -2.84
C GLU A 25 0.79 4.47 -3.81
N TYR A 26 -0.16 3.71 -3.27
CA TYR A 26 -1.05 2.86 -4.04
C TYR A 26 -2.48 3.34 -3.79
N TYR A 27 -3.23 3.53 -4.88
CA TYR A 27 -4.58 4.10 -4.85
C TYR A 27 -5.62 3.11 -5.39
N HIS A 28 -5.19 2.01 -6.00
CA HIS A 28 -6.06 1.01 -6.60
C HIS A 28 -5.93 -0.32 -5.88
N LEU A 29 -7.05 -1.02 -5.67
CA LEU A 29 -7.05 -2.36 -5.08
C LEU A 29 -6.37 -3.40 -5.96
N ASP A 30 -6.30 -3.17 -7.27
CA ASP A 30 -5.58 -4.03 -8.20
C ASP A 30 -4.06 -3.85 -8.10
N ASP A 31 -3.59 -2.79 -7.44
CA ASP A 31 -2.16 -2.60 -7.22
C ASP A 31 -1.59 -3.75 -6.39
N ARG A 32 -0.41 -4.21 -6.83
CA ARG A 32 0.37 -5.22 -6.13
C ARG A 32 1.74 -4.67 -5.80
N PHE A 33 2.26 -5.07 -4.65
CA PHE A 33 3.61 -4.72 -4.26
C PHE A 33 4.36 -5.93 -3.72
N MET A 34 5.63 -5.99 -4.07
CA MET A 34 6.53 -7.01 -3.56
C MET A 34 7.23 -6.52 -2.30
N LEU A 35 7.09 -7.29 -1.22
CA LEU A 35 7.85 -7.14 0.01
C LEU A 35 9.22 -7.81 -0.16
N SER A 36 10.18 -7.07 -0.72
CA SER A 36 11.55 -7.54 -0.99
C SER A 36 12.28 -8.08 0.26
N SER A 37 11.86 -7.68 1.47
CA SER A 37 12.42 -8.18 2.73
C SER A 37 12.08 -9.65 3.01
N ILE A 38 10.95 -10.15 2.48
CA ILE A 38 10.45 -11.50 2.73
C ILE A 38 10.08 -12.25 1.43
N ASP A 39 10.36 -11.66 0.27
CA ASP A 39 10.05 -12.19 -1.07
C ASP A 39 8.56 -12.57 -1.26
N VAL A 40 7.66 -11.75 -0.69
CA VAL A 40 6.20 -11.98 -0.78
C VAL A 40 5.57 -10.91 -1.68
N GLU A 41 4.76 -11.34 -2.65
CA GLU A 41 3.84 -10.46 -3.39
C GLU A 41 2.56 -10.28 -2.58
N VAL A 42 2.20 -9.02 -2.30
CA VAL A 42 0.96 -8.66 -1.60
C VAL A 42 0.07 -7.87 -2.57
N SER A 43 -1.17 -8.30 -2.72
CA SER A 43 -2.19 -7.56 -3.47
C SER A 43 -2.98 -6.67 -2.53
N LEU A 44 -3.23 -5.41 -2.90
CA LEU A 44 -4.05 -4.52 -2.08
C LEU A 44 -5.47 -5.07 -1.90
N ALA A 45 -6.04 -5.68 -2.95
CA ALA A 45 -7.34 -6.35 -2.91
C ALA A 45 -7.42 -7.41 -1.81
N ASP A 46 -6.37 -8.21 -1.63
CA ASP A 46 -6.28 -9.26 -0.60
C ASP A 46 -6.24 -8.64 0.81
N LEU A 47 -5.47 -7.55 0.97
CA LEU A 47 -5.38 -6.82 2.24
C LEU A 47 -6.71 -6.18 2.65
N TYR A 48 -7.45 -5.65 1.68
CA TYR A 48 -8.76 -5.02 1.90
C TYR A 48 -9.92 -6.03 1.82
N GLU A 49 -9.70 -7.29 1.44
CA GLU A 49 -10.76 -8.31 1.34
C GLU A 49 -11.47 -8.52 2.68
N ASN A 50 -10.75 -8.36 3.79
CA ASN A 50 -11.27 -8.49 5.16
C ASN A 50 -11.61 -7.14 5.82
N ILE A 51 -11.60 -6.04 5.06
CA ILE A 51 -11.97 -4.71 5.57
C ILE A 51 -13.39 -4.40 5.11
N GLU A 52 -14.35 -4.55 6.02
CA GLU A 52 -15.71 -4.02 5.84
C GLU A 52 -15.70 -2.51 6.16
N PHE A 53 -16.09 -1.69 5.17
CA PHE A 53 -16.16 -0.23 5.28
C PHE A 53 -17.51 0.27 5.81
#